data_AF-A0A6G1R692-F1
#
_entry.id   AF-A0A6G1R692-F1
#
_cell.length_a   1.000
_cell.length_b   1.000
_cell.length_c   1.000
_cell.angle_alpha   90.00
_cell.angle_beta   90.00
_cell.angle_gamma   90.00
#
_symmetry.space_group_name_H-M   'P 1'
#
loop_
_entity.id
_entity.type
_entity.pdbx_description
1 polymer ?
#
loop_
_entity_poly.entity_id
_entity_poly.type
_entity_poly.pdbx_seq_one_letter_code
_entity_poly.pdbx_strand_id
1 'polypeptide(L)'
;LFDALGFSITRDQSSLVSAGTGVFVTKGFVPKGTVVSMYPGTVYRKHEPIFFQSLGNPFIFRCIDGVLIDGNDKGLSRSVYRSCSRRDQLGPFQMSDESWLTAAPRNPLAVGQYVNN
;
A
#
# COMPACT_ATOMS: atom_id res chain seq x y z
N LEU A 1 3.42 -1.63 17.02
CA LEU A 1 4.55 -1.51 16.08
C LEU A 1 5.85 -1.25 16.83
N PHE A 2 5.92 -0.17 17.62
CA PHE A 2 7.09 0.15 18.43
C PHE A 2 7.60 -1.02 19.28
N ASP A 3 6.74 -1.69 20.04
CA ASP A 3 7.16 -2.79 20.92
C ASP A 3 7.70 -4.01 20.14
N ALA A 4 7.35 -4.12 18.86
CA ALA A 4 7.77 -5.23 18.01
C ALA A 4 9.01 -4.91 17.16
N LEU A 5 9.12 -3.68 16.63
CA LEU A 5 10.16 -3.29 15.66
C LEU A 5 11.11 -2.20 16.17
N GLY A 6 10.88 -1.64 17.35
CA GLY A 6 11.66 -0.52 17.90
C GLY A 6 11.35 0.84 17.28
N PHE A 7 10.35 0.94 16.40
CA PHE A 7 9.90 2.20 15.80
C PHE A 7 8.39 2.21 15.51
N SER A 8 7.83 3.40 15.36
CA SER A 8 6.48 3.63 14.84
C SER A 8 6.52 4.56 13.65
N ILE A 9 5.66 4.30 12.66
CA ILE A 9 5.44 5.18 11.51
C ILE A 9 4.00 5.65 11.43
N THR A 10 3.79 6.83 10.86
CA THR A 10 2.46 7.37 10.55
C THR A 10 2.48 8.04 9.19
N ARG A 11 1.31 8.13 8.56
CA ARG A 11 1.10 9.02 7.40
C ARG A 11 0.81 10.43 7.89
N ASP A 12 1.39 11.41 7.22
CA ASP A 12 1.11 12.82 7.49
C ASP A 12 1.35 13.67 6.22
N GLN A 13 1.02 14.96 6.27
CA GLN A 13 1.34 15.90 5.21
C GLN A 13 2.84 15.90 4.93
N SER A 14 3.21 15.71 3.67
CA SER A 14 4.62 15.72 3.26
C SER A 14 5.25 17.08 3.53
N SER A 15 6.51 17.07 3.98
CA SER A 15 7.32 18.28 4.14
C SER A 15 7.79 18.85 2.80
N LEU A 16 7.67 18.08 1.72
CA LEU A 16 7.98 18.52 0.35
C LEU A 16 6.79 19.28 -0.24
N VAL A 17 7.09 20.40 -0.90
CA VAL A 17 6.09 21.24 -1.55
C VAL A 17 5.36 20.44 -2.62
N SER A 18 4.02 20.45 -2.57
CA SER A 18 3.13 19.78 -3.53
C SER A 18 3.22 18.25 -3.60
N ALA A 19 3.88 17.58 -2.64
CA ALA A 19 4.02 16.12 -2.62
C ALA A 19 2.85 15.37 -1.93
N GLY A 20 1.84 16.09 -1.43
CA GLY A 20 0.68 15.45 -0.79
C GLY A 20 1.04 14.77 0.53
N THR A 21 0.80 13.46 0.65
CA THR A 21 0.96 12.69 1.89
C THR A 21 2.25 11.89 1.88
N GLY A 22 3.03 11.95 2.97
CA GLY A 22 4.24 11.16 3.18
C GLY A 22 4.13 10.22 4.39
N VAL A 23 5.22 9.50 4.69
CA VAL A 23 5.34 8.59 5.84
C VAL A 23 6.51 9.04 6.72
N PHE A 24 6.25 9.13 8.03
CA PHE A 24 7.20 9.64 9.01
C PHE A 24 7.42 8.63 10.12
N VAL A 25 8.67 8.51 10.59
CA VAL A 25 8.98 7.82 11.85
C VAL A 25 8.62 8.77 13.00
N THR A 26 7.65 8.37 13.82
CA THR A 26 7.15 9.20 14.92
C THR A 26 7.69 8.80 16.29
N LYS A 27 8.14 7.56 16.43
CA LYS A 27 8.77 7.05 17.66
C LYS A 27 9.89 6.09 17.30
N GLY A 28 10.92 6.06 18.14
CA GLY A 28 12.02 5.11 18.02
C GLY A 28 13.02 5.45 16.93
N PHE A 29 13.78 4.45 16.50
CA PHE A 29 14.84 4.57 15.52
C PHE A 29 14.78 3.43 14.52
N VAL A 30 15.08 3.74 13.25
CA VAL A 30 15.12 2.76 12.17
C VAL A 30 16.58 2.54 11.76
N PRO A 31 17.21 1.40 12.13
CA PRO A 31 18.53 1.05 11.66
C PRO A 31 18.60 0.88 10.14
N LYS A 32 19.76 1.15 9.55
CA LYS A 32 20.01 0.89 8.13
C LYS A 32 19.71 -0.58 7.78
N GLY A 33 19.01 -0.80 6.67
CA GLY A 33 18.61 -2.14 6.22
C GLY A 33 17.30 -2.65 6.82
N THR A 34 16.67 -1.89 7.71
CA THR A 34 15.36 -2.24 8.27
C THR A 34 14.24 -2.00 7.26
N VAL A 35 13.34 -2.97 7.13
CA VAL A 35 12.09 -2.80 6.36
C VAL A 35 11.16 -1.86 7.13
N VAL A 36 10.84 -0.71 6.53
CA VAL A 36 9.94 0.31 7.13
C VAL A 36 8.54 0.30 6.56
N SER A 37 8.33 -0.25 5.38
CA SER A 37 7.03 -0.31 4.75
C SER A 37 6.96 -1.47 3.76
N MET A 38 5.73 -1.89 3.49
CA MET A 38 5.37 -2.82 2.43
C MET A 38 4.50 -2.06 1.44
N TYR A 39 4.62 -2.36 0.15
CA TYR A 39 3.81 -1.75 -0.90
C TYR A 39 2.50 -2.56 -1.04
N PRO A 40 1.36 -2.09 -0.49
CA PRO A 40 0.10 -2.79 -0.65
C PRO A 40 -0.45 -2.55 -2.05
N GLY A 41 -1.39 -3.39 -2.48
CA GLY A 41 -2.08 -3.13 -3.74
C GLY A 41 -2.74 -4.35 -4.34
N THR A 42 -3.49 -4.13 -5.42
CA THR A 42 -4.00 -5.22 -6.24
C THR A 42 -2.84 -5.83 -7.01
N VAL A 43 -2.69 -7.14 -6.92
CA VAL A 43 -1.65 -7.88 -7.65
C VAL A 43 -2.21 -8.33 -9.00
N TYR A 44 -1.58 -7.87 -10.08
CA TYR A 44 -1.86 -8.31 -11.44
C TYR A 44 -0.72 -9.17 -11.96
N ARG A 45 -1.04 -10.38 -12.41
CA ARG A 45 -0.12 -11.25 -13.16
C ARG A 45 0.09 -10.68 -14.56
N LYS A 46 1.17 -11.12 -15.22
CA LYS A 46 1.64 -10.63 -16.54
C LYS A 46 0.56 -10.50 -17.64
N HIS A 47 -0.51 -11.27 -17.56
CA HIS A 47 -1.58 -11.31 -18.57
C HIS A 47 -2.94 -10.86 -18.05
N GLU A 48 -3.02 -10.35 -16.82
CA GLU A 48 -4.27 -9.85 -16.27
C GLU A 48 -4.54 -8.41 -16.76
N PRO A 49 -5.82 -8.07 -17.02
CA PRO A 49 -6.18 -6.77 -17.56
C PRO A 49 -6.01 -5.66 -16.52
N ILE A 50 -5.21 -4.65 -16.86
CA ILE A 50 -4.95 -3.47 -16.02
C ILE A 50 -5.25 -2.13 -16.72
N PHE A 51 -5.66 -2.17 -18.00
CA PHE A 51 -5.70 -0.98 -18.86
C PHE A 51 -6.35 0.24 -18.18
N PHE A 52 -7.59 0.11 -17.71
CA PHE A 52 -8.32 1.23 -17.09
C PHE A 52 -7.71 1.70 -15.76
N GLN A 53 -7.20 0.77 -14.95
CA GLN A 53 -6.54 1.07 -13.66
C GLN A 53 -5.17 1.74 -13.86
N SER A 54 -4.56 1.57 -15.05
CA SER A 54 -3.24 2.10 -15.37
C SER A 54 -3.23 3.51 -15.94
N LEU A 55 -4.37 4.02 -16.42
CA LEU A 55 -4.44 5.35 -17.02
C LEU A 55 -4.12 6.44 -15.99
N GLY A 56 -2.97 7.09 -16.14
CA GLY A 56 -2.53 8.17 -15.26
C GLY A 56 -2.31 7.74 -13.79
N ASN A 57 -2.07 6.46 -13.53
CA ASN A 57 -1.89 5.93 -12.18
C ASN A 57 -0.39 5.83 -11.81
N PRO A 58 0.16 6.75 -11.01
CA PRO A 58 1.57 6.72 -10.62
C PRO A 58 1.86 5.67 -9.54
N PHE A 59 0.83 5.00 -9.00
CA PHE A 59 0.97 4.01 -7.92
C PHE A 59 1.00 2.55 -8.43
N ILE A 60 1.29 2.35 -9.72
CA ILE A 60 1.55 1.00 -10.25
C ILE A 60 3.03 0.71 -10.16
N PHE A 61 3.38 -0.25 -9.31
CA PHE A 61 4.73 -0.78 -9.20
C PHE A 61 4.89 -2.02 -10.08
N ARG A 62 5.94 -2.09 -10.91
CA ARG A 62 6.26 -3.27 -11.72
C ARG A 62 7.42 -4.04 -11.12
N CYS A 63 7.16 -5.28 -10.73
CA CYS A 63 8.18 -6.21 -10.27
C CYS A 63 9.02 -6.76 -11.44
N ILE A 64 10.22 -7.26 -11.12
CA ILE A 64 11.18 -7.79 -12.09
C ILE A 64 10.64 -9.01 -12.88
N ASP A 65 9.74 -9.77 -12.26
CA ASP A 65 9.06 -10.93 -12.85
C ASP A 65 7.87 -10.53 -13.76
N GLY A 66 7.57 -9.24 -13.87
CA GLY A 66 6.46 -8.72 -14.65
C GLY A 66 5.12 -8.68 -13.92
N VAL A 67 5.08 -9.02 -12.63
CA VAL A 67 3.91 -8.75 -11.78
C VAL A 67 3.76 -7.24 -11.59
N LEU A 68 2.51 -6.76 -11.61
CA LEU A 68 2.17 -5.37 -11.31
C LEU A 68 1.44 -5.31 -9.96
N ILE A 69 1.78 -4.32 -9.15
CA ILE A 69 1.10 -4.03 -7.88
C ILE A 69 0.48 -2.63 -8.01
N ASP A 70 -0.84 -2.55 -7.98
CA ASP A 70 -1.58 -1.28 -8.00
C ASP A 70 -1.89 -0.84 -6.57
N GLY A 71 -1.05 0.06 -6.05
CA GLY A 71 -1.16 0.63 -4.72
C GLY A 71 -2.06 1.87 -4.62
N ASN A 72 -2.82 2.21 -5.68
CA ASN A 72 -3.70 3.37 -5.65
C ASN A 72 -4.92 3.10 -4.75
N ASP A 73 -5.01 3.85 -3.66
CA ASP A 73 -6.06 3.73 -2.65
C ASP A 73 -7.36 4.46 -3.01
N LYS A 74 -7.43 5.02 -4.23
CA LYS A 74 -8.56 5.85 -4.72
C LYS A 74 -9.23 5.25 -5.95
N GLY A 75 -10.40 5.79 -6.28
CA GLY A 75 -11.08 5.56 -7.55
C GLY A 75 -11.32 4.10 -7.92
N LEU A 76 -11.02 3.76 -9.18
CA LEU A 76 -11.22 2.42 -9.75
C LEU A 76 -10.32 1.38 -9.07
N SER A 77 -9.05 1.69 -8.86
CA SER A 77 -8.07 0.80 -8.20
C SER A 77 -8.55 0.34 -6.82
N ARG A 78 -9.03 1.27 -5.99
CA ARG A 78 -9.66 0.97 -4.69
C ARG A 78 -10.83 0.00 -4.82
N SER A 79 -11.67 0.22 -5.83
CA SER A 79 -12.87 -0.58 -6.07
C SER A 79 -12.51 -1.99 -6.52
N VAL A 80 -11.49 -2.13 -7.37
CA VAL A 80 -10.98 -3.43 -7.82
C VAL A 80 -10.38 -4.22 -6.67
N TYR A 81 -9.56 -3.60 -5.81
CA TYR A 81 -8.99 -4.29 -4.65
C TYR A 81 -10.08 -4.84 -3.72
N ARG A 82 -11.07 -4.00 -3.36
CA ARG A 82 -12.21 -4.41 -2.53
C ARG A 82 -13.02 -5.53 -3.18
N SER A 83 -13.21 -5.47 -4.49
CA SER A 83 -13.93 -6.51 -5.22
C SER A 83 -13.18 -7.85 -5.15
N CYS A 84 -11.86 -7.85 -5.36
CA CYS A 84 -11.04 -9.06 -5.25
C CYS A 84 -11.05 -9.59 -3.81
N SER A 85 -10.81 -8.73 -2.83
CA SER A 85 -10.84 -9.08 -1.40
C SER A 85 -12.14 -9.79 -0.97
N ARG A 86 -13.30 -9.27 -1.40
CA ARG A 86 -14.60 -9.90 -1.11
C ARG A 86 -14.85 -11.19 -1.88
N ARG A 87 -14.43 -11.25 -3.15
CA ARG A 87 -14.55 -12.45 -3.98
C ARG A 87 -13.71 -13.60 -3.40
N ASP A 88 -12.52 -13.29 -2.92
CA ASP A 88 -11.53 -14.26 -2.46
C ASP A 88 -11.68 -14.58 -0.95
N GLN A 89 -12.68 -13.97 -0.28
CA GLN A 89 -13.01 -14.22 1.12
C GLN A 89 -13.53 -15.66 1.31
N LEU A 90 -13.04 -16.35 2.33
CA LEU A 90 -13.50 -17.69 2.71
C LEU A 90 -14.31 -17.62 4.01
N GLY A 91 -15.63 -17.53 3.88
CA GLY A 91 -16.54 -17.43 5.03
C GLY A 91 -16.19 -16.22 5.91
N PRO A 92 -15.92 -16.37 7.22
CA PRO A 92 -15.54 -15.26 8.09
C PRO A 92 -14.07 -14.83 7.93
N PHE A 93 -13.25 -15.58 7.18
CA PHE A 93 -11.82 -15.36 7.11
C PHE A 93 -11.46 -14.35 6.01
N GLN A 94 -10.86 -13.23 6.42
CA GLN A 94 -10.32 -12.22 5.51
C GLN A 94 -8.98 -12.68 4.95
N MET A 95 -8.93 -12.87 3.62
CA MET A 95 -7.70 -13.29 2.92
C MET A 95 -6.81 -12.13 2.50
N SER A 96 -7.33 -10.90 2.55
CA SER A 96 -6.58 -9.67 2.27
C SER A 96 -6.98 -8.57 3.24
N ASP A 97 -6.04 -7.67 3.52
CA ASP A 97 -6.28 -6.52 4.39
C ASP A 97 -6.87 -5.37 3.56
N GLU A 98 -8.12 -4.96 3.79
CA GLU A 98 -8.71 -3.77 3.15
C GLU A 98 -8.40 -2.47 3.90
N SER A 99 -7.86 -2.56 5.12
CA SER A 99 -7.71 -1.40 5.99
C SER A 99 -6.67 -0.38 5.48
N TRP A 100 -5.73 -0.81 4.61
CA TRP A 100 -4.79 0.11 3.95
C TRP A 100 -5.48 1.10 3.00
N LEU A 101 -6.71 0.82 2.57
CA LEU A 101 -7.58 1.74 1.81
C LEU A 101 -8.27 2.80 2.68
N THR A 102 -7.89 2.91 3.95
CA THR A 102 -8.44 3.85 4.94
C THR A 102 -7.30 4.63 5.58
N ALA A 103 -7.63 5.66 6.38
CA ALA A 103 -6.64 6.45 7.11
C ALA A 103 -5.89 5.67 8.21
N ALA A 104 -6.43 4.53 8.67
CA ALA A 104 -5.88 3.77 9.79
C ALA A 104 -5.71 2.27 9.41
N PRO A 105 -4.57 1.91 8.76
CA PRO A 105 -4.31 0.52 8.41
C PRO A 105 -4.07 -0.32 9.68
N ARG A 106 -4.57 -1.57 9.67
CA ARG A 106 -4.32 -2.57 10.70
C ARG A 106 -2.88 -3.05 10.66
N ASN A 107 -2.35 -3.32 9.47
CA ASN A 107 -0.91 -3.46 9.28
C ASN A 107 -0.29 -2.06 9.08
N PRO A 108 0.40 -1.48 10.08
CA PRO A 108 0.94 -0.13 9.98
C PRO A 108 2.04 0.01 8.92
N LEU A 109 2.62 -1.09 8.44
CA LEU A 109 3.60 -1.09 7.36
C LEU A 109 2.99 -0.97 5.96
N ALA A 110 1.67 -1.16 5.80
CA ALA A 110 0.96 -1.11 4.52
C ALA A 110 0.75 0.33 4.01
N VAL A 111 1.86 1.05 3.84
CA VAL A 111 1.92 2.48 3.47
C VAL A 111 3.00 2.76 2.42
N GLY A 112 3.59 1.73 1.81
CA GLY A 112 4.70 1.87 0.85
C GLY A 112 4.37 2.74 -0.37
N GLN A 113 3.10 2.84 -0.75
CA GLN A 113 2.64 3.71 -1.84
C GLN A 113 2.84 5.21 -1.55
N TYR A 114 3.00 5.62 -0.29
CA TYR A 114 3.30 7.02 0.10
C TYR A 114 4.79 7.25 0.40
N VAL A 115 5.62 6.21 0.29
CA VAL A 115 7.09 6.32 0.39
C VAL A 115 7.71 6.45 -1.00
N ASN A 116 7.10 5.79 -1.99
CA ASN A 116 7.61 5.69 -3.35
C ASN A 116 6.84 6.58 -4.35
N ASN A 117 6.23 7.67 -3.88
CA ASN A 117 5.51 8.64 -4.71
C ASN A 117 6.15 10.01 -4.63
#